data_AF-A0A925JTD1-F1
#
_entry.id   AF-A0A925JTD1-F1
#
_cell.length_a   1.000
_cell.length_b   1.000
_cell.length_c   1.000
_cell.angle_alpha   90.00
_cell.angle_beta   90.00
_cell.angle_gamma   90.00
#
_symmetry.space_group_name_H-M   'P 1'
#
loop_
_entity.id
_entity.type
_entity.pdbx_description
1 polymer ?
#
loop_
_entity_poly.entity_id
_entity_poly.type
_entity_poly.pdbx_seq_one_letter_code
_entity_poly.pdbx_strand_id
1 'polypeptide(L)'
;MLPQIRRSYNESFSESAYAAFLEGMRREHGHPVLFRVAETPVFLPAALKGRLVEACEGILEVVMRKDFRQLSRGAIPAGLAVPNEDAHTTFLAIDFAVCRDEAGELVPQLIELQGFPSLYGYQELLNRSFRRHFAVPGGFTPFFSGLDREGYVELLRKAVLGECGSENVVLLEIEPEKQKTNVDFYCTQALLGVRPVCISEVVKEGTRLFYRDGDRKTPIHRIYNRVIFDELLKRRDLPRAFNLTDAVEVEWAGHPNWFFRISKFTMPLLTRLGAASRYVPESRFLSEMSAYPADLENYVLKPLYSFAGAGVKFDVTPADLDAVGEGARPDYILQKKVNYEPVVEAADGGLVKAEIRMLYLWPERDATPTLAVNLARLSRGVMIGVDFNKNKTWVGGTIALFEK
;
A
#
# COMPACT_ATOMS: atom_id res chain seq x y z
N MET A 1 -20.54 -7.37 -7.65
CA MET A 1 -20.73 -7.08 -6.21
C MET A 1 -21.91 -7.89 -5.68
N LEU A 2 -22.10 -7.98 -4.35
CA LEU A 2 -23.22 -8.69 -3.72
C LEU A 2 -24.50 -7.82 -3.74
N PRO A 3 -25.47 -8.04 -4.64
CA PRO A 3 -26.50 -7.04 -4.93
C PRO A 3 -27.48 -6.81 -3.77
N GLN A 4 -27.87 -7.87 -3.07
CA GLN A 4 -28.81 -7.80 -1.94
C GLN A 4 -28.22 -6.99 -0.78
N ILE A 5 -26.96 -7.28 -0.40
CA ILE A 5 -26.25 -6.55 0.65
C ILE A 5 -26.01 -5.10 0.25
N ARG A 6 -25.64 -4.87 -1.01
CA ARG A 6 -25.40 -3.52 -1.53
C ARG A 6 -26.67 -2.66 -1.43
N ARG A 7 -27.82 -3.21 -1.84
CA ARG A 7 -29.12 -2.55 -1.76
C ARG A 7 -29.50 -2.24 -0.31
N SER A 8 -29.44 -3.24 0.57
CA SER A 8 -29.77 -3.06 1.99
C SER A 8 -28.90 -2.00 2.67
N TYR A 9 -27.59 -1.97 2.39
CA TYR A 9 -26.72 -0.92 2.91
C TYR A 9 -27.13 0.46 2.38
N ASN A 10 -27.38 0.59 1.08
CA ASN A 10 -27.76 1.87 0.47
C ASN A 10 -29.09 2.40 1.01
N GLU A 11 -30.08 1.53 1.23
CA GLU A 11 -31.37 1.89 1.85
C GLU A 11 -31.21 2.36 3.30
N SER A 12 -30.20 1.85 4.02
CA SER A 12 -29.89 2.24 5.40
C SER A 12 -28.97 3.46 5.53
N PHE A 13 -28.38 3.93 4.44
CA PHE A 13 -27.41 5.03 4.47
C PHE A 13 -28.09 6.36 4.78
N SER A 14 -27.43 7.18 5.60
CA SER A 14 -27.81 8.58 5.81
C SER A 14 -26.57 9.44 6.06
N GLU A 15 -26.66 10.72 5.68
CA GLU A 15 -25.60 11.72 5.92
C GLU A 15 -25.31 11.89 7.42
N SER A 16 -26.33 11.77 8.27
CA SER A 16 -26.15 11.84 9.73
C SER A 16 -25.38 10.63 10.29
N ALA A 17 -25.63 9.42 9.79
CA ALA A 17 -24.85 8.24 10.14
C ALA A 17 -23.40 8.37 9.67
N TYR A 18 -23.18 8.89 8.46
CA TYR A 18 -21.83 9.15 7.94
C TYR A 18 -21.08 10.21 8.75
N ALA A 19 -21.72 11.32 9.12
CA ALA A 19 -21.13 12.32 10.00
C ALA A 19 -20.77 11.73 11.38
N ALA A 20 -21.65 10.89 11.95
CA ALA A 20 -21.38 10.19 13.20
C ALA A 20 -20.21 9.20 13.08
N PHE A 21 -20.07 8.52 11.93
CA PHE A 21 -18.95 7.64 11.63
C PHE A 21 -17.61 8.36 11.60
N LEU A 22 -17.53 9.51 10.92
CA LEU A 22 -16.32 10.32 10.88
C LEU A 22 -15.96 10.88 12.26
N GLU A 23 -16.96 11.36 13.00
CA GLU A 23 -16.79 11.86 14.36
C GLU A 23 -16.37 10.75 15.34
N GLY A 24 -16.89 9.54 15.17
CA GLY A 24 -16.49 8.36 15.95
C GLY A 24 -15.00 8.04 15.79
N MET A 25 -14.49 8.03 14.56
CA MET A 25 -13.05 7.85 14.30
C MET A 25 -12.21 8.99 14.90
N ARG A 26 -12.68 10.25 14.78
CA ARG A 26 -11.99 11.41 15.37
C ARG A 26 -11.84 11.27 16.88
N ARG A 27 -12.88 10.79 17.57
CA ARG A 27 -12.91 10.66 19.04
C ARG A 27 -11.97 9.58 19.56
N GLU A 28 -11.72 8.52 18.81
CA GLU A 28 -10.89 7.39 19.27
C GLU A 28 -9.44 7.83 19.59
N HIS A 29 -8.91 8.80 18.83
CA HIS A 29 -7.53 9.31 19.03
C HIS A 29 -7.44 10.83 19.21
N GLY A 30 -8.56 11.55 19.25
CA GLY A 30 -8.58 13.01 19.40
C GLY A 30 -8.13 13.79 18.15
N HIS A 31 -7.90 13.11 17.02
CA HIS A 31 -7.41 13.71 15.78
C HIS A 31 -8.31 13.34 14.59
N PRO A 32 -8.58 14.28 13.66
CA PRO A 32 -9.37 13.97 12.47
C PRO A 32 -8.58 13.13 11.46
N VAL A 33 -9.29 12.32 10.67
CA VAL A 33 -8.70 11.67 9.49
C VAL A 33 -8.49 12.71 8.39
N LEU A 34 -7.25 12.88 7.92
CA LEU A 34 -6.87 13.97 7.00
C LEU A 34 -7.00 13.59 5.50
N PHE A 35 -7.60 12.45 5.20
CA PHE A 35 -7.94 12.03 3.85
C PHE A 35 -9.41 11.66 3.76
N ARG A 36 -9.93 11.61 2.52
CA ARG A 36 -11.34 11.24 2.28
C ARG A 36 -11.54 9.76 2.63
N VAL A 37 -12.38 9.51 3.62
CA VAL A 37 -12.93 8.17 3.92
C VAL A 37 -14.16 7.98 3.06
N ALA A 38 -14.32 6.82 2.43
CA ALA A 38 -15.51 6.53 1.66
C ALA A 38 -16.68 6.14 2.56
N GLU A 39 -17.88 6.43 2.10
CA GLU A 39 -19.17 6.27 2.79
C GLU A 39 -19.58 4.80 2.96
N THR A 40 -18.87 3.88 2.33
CA THR A 40 -19.22 2.46 2.30
C THR A 40 -18.02 1.54 2.20
N PRO A 41 -18.08 0.34 2.82
CA PRO A 41 -17.16 -0.73 2.50
C PRO A 41 -17.47 -1.35 1.13
N VAL A 42 -16.52 -2.11 0.60
CA VAL A 42 -16.68 -2.91 -0.62
C VAL A 42 -17.04 -4.34 -0.25
N PHE A 43 -18.28 -4.77 -0.50
CA PHE A 43 -18.72 -6.16 -0.27
C PHE A 43 -18.28 -7.11 -1.40
N LEU A 44 -17.17 -7.83 -1.20
CA LEU A 44 -16.58 -8.70 -2.21
C LEU A 44 -17.34 -10.04 -2.33
N PRO A 45 -17.75 -10.44 -3.54
CA PRO A 45 -18.21 -11.80 -3.80
C PRO A 45 -17.10 -12.83 -3.61
N ALA A 46 -17.45 -14.04 -3.18
CA ALA A 46 -16.51 -15.14 -2.94
C ALA A 46 -15.63 -15.45 -4.17
N ALA A 47 -16.20 -15.43 -5.38
CA ALA A 47 -15.45 -15.65 -6.61
C ALA A 47 -14.33 -14.61 -6.84
N LEU A 48 -14.62 -13.31 -6.59
CA LEU A 48 -13.62 -12.25 -6.72
C LEU A 48 -12.57 -12.32 -5.61
N LYS A 49 -12.96 -12.64 -4.36
CA LYS A 49 -12.03 -12.93 -3.26
C LYS A 49 -11.05 -14.05 -3.66
N GLY A 50 -11.56 -15.16 -4.19
CA GLY A 50 -10.74 -16.28 -4.65
C GLY A 50 -9.74 -15.87 -5.74
N ARG A 51 -10.19 -15.14 -6.77
CA ARG A 51 -9.31 -14.64 -7.84
C ARG A 51 -8.25 -13.66 -7.34
N LEU A 52 -8.57 -12.81 -6.36
CA LEU A 52 -7.59 -11.91 -5.72
C LEU A 52 -6.50 -12.69 -4.99
N VAL A 53 -6.88 -13.73 -4.24
CA VAL A 53 -5.93 -14.61 -3.52
C VAL A 53 -5.05 -15.36 -4.52
N GLU A 54 -5.64 -15.98 -5.54
CA GLU A 54 -4.90 -16.68 -6.60
C GLU A 54 -3.90 -15.75 -7.31
N ALA A 55 -4.33 -14.52 -7.63
CA ALA A 55 -3.45 -13.52 -8.23
C ALA A 55 -2.27 -13.16 -7.32
N CYS A 56 -2.51 -13.02 -6.01
CA CYS A 56 -1.43 -12.79 -5.05
C CYS A 56 -0.47 -13.99 -4.96
N GLU A 57 -0.97 -15.22 -4.90
CA GLU A 57 -0.14 -16.43 -4.81
C GLU A 57 0.87 -16.49 -5.96
N GLY A 58 0.43 -16.28 -7.21
CA GLY A 58 1.34 -16.27 -8.36
C GLY A 58 2.30 -15.07 -8.41
N ILE A 59 1.99 -13.95 -7.73
CA ILE A 59 2.94 -12.84 -7.54
C ILE A 59 3.98 -13.21 -6.46
N LEU A 60 3.54 -13.84 -5.38
CA LEU A 60 4.40 -14.28 -4.29
C LEU A 60 5.43 -15.31 -4.74
N GLU A 61 5.07 -16.19 -5.67
CA GLU A 61 6.01 -17.12 -6.30
C GLU A 61 7.25 -16.41 -6.88
N VAL A 62 7.09 -15.18 -7.39
CA VAL A 62 8.21 -14.37 -7.93
C VAL A 62 8.93 -13.62 -6.82
N VAL A 63 8.20 -12.98 -5.91
CA VAL A 63 8.78 -12.17 -4.81
C VAL A 63 9.59 -13.04 -3.85
N MET A 64 9.18 -14.30 -3.64
CA MET A 64 9.83 -15.26 -2.74
C MET A 64 10.97 -16.04 -3.38
N ARG A 65 11.30 -15.79 -4.66
CA ARG A 65 12.41 -16.49 -5.31
C ARG A 65 13.73 -16.18 -4.60
N LYS A 66 14.58 -17.21 -4.49
CA LYS A 66 15.93 -17.06 -3.90
C LYS A 66 16.80 -16.03 -4.63
N ASP A 67 16.61 -15.88 -5.95
CA ASP A 67 17.34 -14.93 -6.79
C ASP A 67 16.63 -13.58 -6.95
N PHE A 68 15.50 -13.33 -6.27
CA PHE A 68 14.73 -12.08 -6.41
C PHE A 68 15.58 -10.84 -6.10
N ARG A 69 16.43 -10.89 -5.07
CA ARG A 69 17.34 -9.79 -4.72
C ARG A 69 18.37 -9.49 -5.81
N GLN A 70 18.80 -10.52 -6.55
CA GLN A 70 19.70 -10.33 -7.69
C GLN A 70 18.95 -9.76 -8.89
N LEU A 71 17.75 -10.27 -9.18
CA LEU A 71 16.89 -9.78 -10.27
C LEU A 71 16.43 -8.32 -10.06
N SER A 72 16.24 -7.90 -8.80
CA SER A 72 15.83 -6.54 -8.41
C SER A 72 17.00 -5.63 -8.04
N ARG A 73 18.26 -6.04 -8.26
CA ARG A 73 19.44 -5.24 -7.86
C ARG A 73 19.46 -3.86 -8.52
N GLY A 74 19.04 -3.76 -9.77
CA GLY A 74 18.98 -2.51 -10.53
C GLY A 74 17.88 -1.55 -10.07
N ALA A 75 17.01 -1.97 -9.15
CA ALA A 75 15.91 -1.14 -8.68
C ALA A 75 16.35 -0.05 -7.69
N ILE A 76 17.46 -0.25 -6.98
CA ILE A 76 17.95 0.69 -5.95
C ILE A 76 18.81 1.76 -6.64
N PRO A 77 18.42 3.05 -6.59
CA PRO A 77 19.23 4.12 -7.16
C PRO A 77 20.62 4.23 -6.52
N ALA A 78 21.60 4.66 -7.31
CA ALA A 78 22.96 4.87 -6.83
C ALA A 78 22.99 5.87 -5.66
N GLY A 79 23.72 5.53 -4.60
CA GLY A 79 23.84 6.36 -3.40
C GLY A 79 22.66 6.29 -2.42
N LEU A 80 21.59 5.56 -2.74
CA LEU A 80 20.42 5.37 -1.85
C LEU A 80 20.36 3.97 -1.22
N ALA A 81 21.36 3.12 -1.47
CA ALA A 81 21.43 1.80 -0.86
C ALA A 81 21.65 1.92 0.65
N VAL A 82 20.70 1.36 1.41
CA VAL A 82 20.78 1.28 2.87
C VAL A 82 21.55 0.01 3.28
N PRO A 83 22.55 0.11 4.18
CA PRO A 83 23.29 -1.05 4.70
C PRO A 83 22.43 -2.02 5.52
N ASN A 84 22.92 -3.24 5.71
CA ASN A 84 22.30 -4.28 6.55
C ASN A 84 20.88 -4.68 6.10
N GLU A 85 20.71 -4.92 4.80
CA GLU A 85 19.44 -5.32 4.20
C GLU A 85 18.94 -6.69 4.68
N ASP A 86 17.68 -6.74 5.11
CA ASP A 86 17.00 -7.97 5.54
C ASP A 86 16.90 -9.03 4.42
N ALA A 87 16.64 -10.27 4.80
CA ALA A 87 16.49 -11.38 3.85
C ALA A 87 15.28 -11.21 2.91
N HIS A 88 14.18 -10.67 3.42
CA HIS A 88 12.92 -10.41 2.72
C HIS A 88 12.25 -9.14 3.26
N THR A 89 11.23 -8.64 2.56
CA THR A 89 10.42 -7.53 3.08
C THR A 89 9.58 -7.97 4.29
N THR A 90 9.33 -7.06 5.23
CA THR A 90 8.37 -7.27 6.33
C THR A 90 6.93 -6.98 5.90
N PHE A 91 6.76 -6.05 4.96
CA PHE A 91 5.46 -5.55 4.54
C PHE A 91 5.32 -5.67 3.01
N LEU A 92 4.13 -6.04 2.56
CA LEU A 92 3.84 -6.13 1.13
C LEU A 92 2.39 -5.72 0.88
N ALA A 93 2.21 -4.79 -0.06
CA ALA A 93 0.91 -4.44 -0.61
C ALA A 93 0.86 -4.80 -2.08
N ILE A 94 -0.28 -5.33 -2.53
CA ILE A 94 -0.54 -5.68 -3.92
C ILE A 94 -1.90 -5.09 -4.30
N ASP A 95 -1.91 -4.19 -5.28
CA ASP A 95 -3.09 -3.40 -5.64
C ASP A 95 -3.71 -3.91 -6.92
N PHE A 96 -5.00 -4.25 -6.83
CA PHE A 96 -5.77 -4.74 -7.97
C PHE A 96 -6.91 -3.80 -8.30
N ALA A 97 -7.00 -3.40 -9.58
CA ALA A 97 -8.25 -2.90 -10.13
C ALA A 97 -9.28 -4.02 -10.20
N VAL A 98 -10.54 -3.69 -9.97
CA VAL A 98 -11.64 -4.59 -10.32
C VAL A 98 -12.04 -4.32 -11.77
N CYS A 99 -11.92 -5.34 -12.62
CA CYS A 99 -12.18 -5.30 -14.05
C CYS A 99 -13.25 -6.35 -14.43
N ARG A 100 -13.61 -6.39 -15.72
CA ARG A 100 -14.34 -7.52 -16.32
C ARG A 100 -13.46 -8.22 -17.35
N ASP A 101 -13.53 -9.53 -17.38
CA ASP A 101 -12.99 -10.32 -18.49
C ASP A 101 -13.98 -10.36 -19.67
N GLU A 102 -13.60 -11.05 -20.75
CA GLU A 102 -14.39 -11.19 -21.98
C GLU A 102 -15.74 -11.90 -21.73
N ALA A 103 -15.84 -12.72 -20.69
CA ALA A 103 -17.08 -13.38 -20.29
C ALA A 103 -17.98 -12.46 -19.41
N GLY A 104 -17.52 -11.25 -19.11
CA GLY A 104 -18.21 -10.29 -18.25
C GLY A 104 -18.03 -10.55 -16.75
N GLU A 105 -17.20 -11.51 -16.36
CA GLU A 105 -16.96 -11.89 -14.97
C GLU A 105 -15.95 -10.94 -14.30
N LEU A 106 -16.11 -10.71 -12.99
CA LEU A 106 -15.23 -9.79 -12.28
C LEU A 106 -13.84 -10.40 -12.09
N VAL A 107 -12.81 -9.71 -12.57
CA VAL A 107 -11.42 -10.17 -12.52
C VAL A 107 -10.52 -9.08 -11.93
N PRO A 108 -9.56 -9.42 -11.05
CA PRO A 108 -8.57 -8.46 -10.59
C PRO A 108 -7.50 -8.25 -11.66
N GLN A 109 -6.98 -7.03 -11.78
CA GLN A 109 -5.83 -6.72 -12.62
C GLN A 109 -4.83 -5.87 -11.83
N LEU A 110 -3.58 -6.32 -11.78
CA LEU A 110 -2.52 -5.70 -10.98
C LEU A 110 -2.23 -4.28 -11.50
N ILE A 111 -2.22 -3.34 -10.57
CA ILE A 111 -1.93 -1.93 -10.82
C ILE A 111 -0.53 -1.58 -10.34
N GLU A 112 -0.23 -1.93 -9.10
CA GLU A 112 1.06 -1.73 -8.46
C GLU A 112 1.28 -2.73 -7.31
N LEU A 113 2.52 -2.85 -6.88
CA LEU A 113 2.93 -3.54 -5.66
C LEU A 113 3.97 -2.70 -4.93
N GLN A 114 3.97 -2.80 -3.60
CA GLN A 114 4.81 -1.97 -2.73
C GLN A 114 5.39 -2.82 -1.59
N GLY A 115 6.71 -2.76 -1.40
CA GLY A 115 7.41 -3.39 -0.27
C GLY A 115 7.43 -2.53 1.00
N PHE A 116 6.70 -1.43 1.01
CA PHE A 116 6.68 -0.45 2.09
C PHE A 116 5.31 0.21 2.29
N PRO A 117 4.23 -0.57 2.45
CA PRO A 117 2.89 -0.03 2.63
C PRO A 117 2.64 0.51 4.04
N SER A 118 1.52 1.22 4.14
CA SER A 118 1.02 1.90 5.32
C SER A 118 -0.41 1.46 5.64
N LEU A 119 -0.98 2.03 6.72
CA LEU A 119 -2.41 1.95 7.08
C LEU A 119 -2.84 0.65 7.79
N TYR A 120 -1.91 -0.20 8.23
CA TYR A 120 -2.24 -1.42 8.98
C TYR A 120 -3.00 -1.13 10.28
N GLY A 121 -2.56 -0.14 11.07
CA GLY A 121 -3.26 0.24 12.30
C GLY A 121 -4.64 0.83 11.99
N TYR A 122 -4.71 1.69 10.97
CA TYR A 122 -5.95 2.33 10.54
C TYR A 122 -7.03 1.35 10.05
N GLN A 123 -6.67 0.26 9.36
CA GLN A 123 -7.66 -0.70 8.86
C GLN A 123 -8.49 -1.36 9.98
N GLU A 124 -7.91 -1.55 11.17
CA GLU A 124 -8.63 -2.08 12.33
C GLU A 124 -9.68 -1.08 12.84
N LEU A 125 -9.29 0.19 12.99
CA LEU A 125 -10.16 1.28 13.40
C LEU A 125 -11.31 1.46 12.41
N LEU A 126 -10.99 1.41 11.12
CA LEU A 126 -11.96 1.59 10.05
C LEU A 126 -13.03 0.48 10.06
N ASN A 127 -12.61 -0.80 10.18
CA ASN A 127 -13.54 -1.94 10.29
C ASN A 127 -14.47 -1.80 11.51
N ARG A 128 -13.92 -1.46 12.68
CA ARG A 128 -14.72 -1.26 13.90
C ARG A 128 -15.70 -0.11 13.74
N SER A 129 -15.26 1.00 13.16
CA SER A 129 -16.09 2.17 12.92
C SER A 129 -17.25 1.86 11.96
N PHE A 130 -17.02 1.13 10.87
CA PHE A 130 -18.12 0.70 9.99
C PHE A 130 -19.15 -0.14 10.73
N ARG A 131 -18.73 -1.09 11.56
CA ARG A 131 -19.64 -1.96 12.33
C ARG A 131 -20.43 -1.22 13.41
N ARG A 132 -19.88 -0.14 13.96
CA ARG A 132 -20.56 0.69 14.96
C ARG A 132 -21.63 1.59 14.36
N HIS A 133 -21.41 2.08 13.14
CA HIS A 133 -22.21 3.16 12.57
C HIS A 133 -23.09 2.74 11.39
N PHE A 134 -22.85 1.58 10.78
CA PHE A 134 -23.58 1.09 9.62
C PHE A 134 -23.98 -0.38 9.77
N ALA A 135 -25.00 -0.79 9.02
CA ALA A 135 -25.46 -2.17 8.96
C ALA A 135 -24.48 -3.05 8.16
N VAL A 136 -23.45 -3.55 8.84
CA VAL A 136 -22.53 -4.56 8.30
C VAL A 136 -23.06 -5.95 8.70
N PRO A 137 -23.37 -6.85 7.74
CA PRO A 137 -23.88 -8.17 8.06
C PRO A 137 -22.94 -8.98 8.96
N GLY A 138 -23.56 -9.80 9.84
CA GLY A 138 -22.83 -10.84 10.56
C GLY A 138 -22.16 -11.82 9.60
N GLY A 139 -21.04 -12.42 9.99
CA GLY A 139 -20.29 -13.36 9.15
C GLY A 139 -19.37 -12.72 8.11
N PHE A 140 -19.40 -11.39 7.93
CA PHE A 140 -18.44 -10.69 7.08
C PHE A 140 -17.16 -10.34 7.85
N THR A 141 -16.01 -10.30 7.18
CA THR A 141 -14.71 -9.94 7.75
C THR A 141 -13.85 -9.21 6.72
N PRO A 142 -12.94 -8.32 7.15
CA PRO A 142 -11.87 -7.81 6.27
C PRO A 142 -10.60 -8.66 6.32
N PHE A 143 -10.51 -9.58 7.28
CA PHE A 143 -9.32 -10.35 7.60
C PHE A 143 -9.25 -11.64 6.78
N PHE A 144 -8.06 -11.95 6.29
CA PHE A 144 -7.77 -13.15 5.51
C PHE A 144 -7.08 -14.22 6.37
N SER A 145 -6.76 -15.36 5.76
CA SER A 145 -5.95 -16.42 6.39
C SER A 145 -6.53 -16.96 7.71
N GLY A 146 -7.85 -16.93 7.84
CA GLY A 146 -8.55 -17.36 9.06
C GLY A 146 -8.36 -16.43 10.26
N LEU A 147 -7.75 -15.26 10.08
CA LEU A 147 -7.52 -14.30 11.15
C LEU A 147 -8.84 -13.66 11.61
N ASP A 148 -8.90 -13.41 12.91
CA ASP A 148 -9.81 -12.45 13.49
C ASP A 148 -9.04 -11.19 13.92
N ARG A 149 -9.68 -10.33 14.72
CA ARG A 149 -9.05 -9.11 15.22
C ARG A 149 -7.81 -9.40 16.06
N GLU A 150 -7.88 -10.38 16.96
CA GLU A 150 -6.79 -10.68 17.89
C GLU A 150 -5.60 -11.27 17.13
N GLY A 151 -5.86 -12.24 16.24
CA GLY A 151 -4.85 -12.81 15.36
C GLY A 151 -4.20 -11.76 14.45
N TYR A 152 -4.99 -10.82 13.91
CA TYR A 152 -4.47 -9.71 13.11
C TYR A 152 -3.53 -8.79 13.91
N VAL A 153 -3.95 -8.36 15.10
CA VAL A 153 -3.15 -7.48 15.95
C VAL A 153 -1.87 -8.19 16.39
N GLU A 154 -1.94 -9.47 16.73
CA GLU A 154 -0.77 -10.27 17.10
C GLU A 154 0.21 -10.44 15.93
N LEU A 155 -0.28 -10.70 14.72
CA LEU A 155 0.55 -10.76 13.53
C LEU A 155 1.25 -9.41 13.25
N LEU A 156 0.51 -8.30 13.39
CA LEU A 156 1.07 -6.96 13.24
C LEU A 156 2.12 -6.66 14.32
N ARG A 157 1.86 -7.04 15.56
CA ARG A 157 2.79 -6.91 16.68
C ARG A 157 4.08 -7.67 16.41
N LYS A 158 3.99 -8.93 15.98
CA LYS A 158 5.15 -9.77 15.63
C LYS A 158 5.97 -9.16 14.48
N ALA A 159 5.31 -8.66 13.44
CA ALA A 159 5.98 -8.05 12.29
C ALA A 159 6.72 -6.74 12.66
N VAL A 160 6.10 -5.89 13.47
CA VAL A 160 6.64 -4.56 13.84
C VAL A 160 7.68 -4.67 14.95
N LEU A 161 7.38 -5.38 16.03
CA LEU A 161 8.25 -5.44 17.22
C LEU A 161 9.39 -6.46 17.10
N GLY A 162 9.18 -7.56 16.35
CA GLY A 162 10.10 -8.69 16.40
C GLY A 162 10.24 -9.20 17.84
N GLU A 163 11.49 -9.27 18.31
CA GLU A 163 11.83 -9.65 19.69
C GLU A 163 12.08 -8.43 20.62
N CYS A 164 11.91 -7.21 20.11
CA CYS A 164 12.17 -5.99 20.88
C CYS A 164 10.98 -5.60 21.78
N GLY A 165 11.28 -4.98 22.92
CA GLY A 165 10.29 -4.21 23.68
C GLY A 165 9.83 -2.99 22.89
N SER A 166 8.56 -2.62 23.02
CA SER A 166 7.96 -1.52 22.25
C SER A 166 8.62 -0.17 22.50
N GLU A 167 9.22 0.02 23.68
CA GLU A 167 10.02 1.19 24.04
C GLU A 167 11.33 1.31 23.24
N ASN A 168 11.82 0.20 22.66
CA ASN A 168 13.02 0.19 21.82
C ASN A 168 12.69 0.16 20.32
N VAL A 169 11.40 0.23 19.96
CA VAL A 169 10.93 0.28 18.57
C VAL A 169 10.30 1.64 18.29
N VAL A 170 10.84 2.34 17.30
CA VAL A 170 10.28 3.61 16.83
C VAL A 170 9.57 3.43 15.50
N LEU A 171 8.47 4.15 15.34
CA LEU A 171 7.78 4.34 14.07
C LEU A 171 8.34 5.62 13.43
N LEU A 172 9.35 5.44 12.57
CA LEU A 172 10.15 6.53 12.04
C LEU A 172 9.48 7.18 10.83
N GLU A 173 9.28 8.49 10.86
CA GLU A 173 8.70 9.26 9.75
C GLU A 173 9.31 10.66 9.66
N ILE A 174 9.02 11.42 8.60
CA ILE A 174 9.23 12.87 8.53
C ILE A 174 8.01 13.58 9.12
N GLU A 175 8.18 14.27 10.24
CA GLU A 175 7.11 15.06 10.91
C GLU A 175 5.78 14.30 10.97
N PRO A 176 5.71 13.16 11.72
CA PRO A 176 4.60 12.22 11.68
C PRO A 176 3.22 12.87 11.83
N GLU A 177 3.12 13.93 12.64
CA GLU A 177 1.89 14.68 12.91
C GLU A 177 1.35 15.46 11.70
N LYS A 178 2.23 15.85 10.77
CA LYS A 178 1.87 16.61 9.56
C LYS A 178 1.48 15.72 8.39
N GLN A 179 1.72 14.43 8.48
CA GLN A 179 1.43 13.48 7.40
C GLN A 179 -0.09 13.29 7.22
N LYS A 180 -0.55 13.20 5.96
CA LYS A 180 -1.98 12.94 5.66
C LYS A 180 -2.48 11.64 6.30
N THR A 181 -1.60 10.65 6.46
CA THR A 181 -1.92 9.35 7.06
C THR A 181 -1.65 9.29 8.56
N ASN A 182 -1.57 10.43 9.26
CA ASN A 182 -1.17 10.49 10.66
C ASN A 182 -2.03 9.62 11.60
N VAL A 183 -3.31 9.42 11.27
CA VAL A 183 -4.21 8.52 12.00
C VAL A 183 -3.62 7.11 12.19
N ASP A 184 -2.87 6.61 11.21
CA ASP A 184 -2.24 5.29 11.29
C ASP A 184 -1.12 5.23 12.33
N PHE A 185 -0.41 6.35 12.57
CA PHE A 185 0.58 6.44 13.64
C PHE A 185 -0.09 6.32 15.01
N TYR A 186 -1.21 7.03 15.22
CA TYR A 186 -1.96 6.96 16.46
C TYR A 186 -2.56 5.57 16.70
N CYS A 187 -3.14 4.96 15.65
CA CYS A 187 -3.65 3.59 15.74
C CYS A 187 -2.53 2.59 16.04
N THR A 188 -1.39 2.68 15.36
CA THR A 188 -0.26 1.77 15.55
C THR A 188 0.33 1.92 16.95
N GLN A 189 0.48 3.16 17.44
CA GLN A 189 0.93 3.43 18.81
C GLN A 189 -0.05 2.85 19.84
N ALA A 190 -1.36 3.02 19.64
CA ALA A 190 -2.38 2.48 20.56
C ALA A 190 -2.41 0.94 20.57
N LEU A 191 -2.15 0.30 19.43
CA LEU A 191 -2.16 -1.16 19.31
C LEU A 191 -0.87 -1.80 19.84
N LEU A 192 0.29 -1.18 19.59
CA LEU A 192 1.60 -1.82 19.76
C LEU A 192 2.51 -1.15 20.80
N GLY A 193 2.16 0.06 21.24
CA GLY A 193 2.99 0.86 22.15
C GLY A 193 4.21 1.53 21.50
N VAL A 194 4.43 1.37 20.19
CA VAL A 194 5.56 1.98 19.47
C VAL A 194 5.37 3.49 19.32
N ARG A 195 6.46 4.26 19.49
CA ARG A 195 6.39 5.72 19.42
C ARG A 195 6.65 6.23 18.00
N PRO A 196 5.80 7.08 17.43
CA PRO A 196 6.12 7.85 16.24
C PRO A 196 7.25 8.85 16.55
N VAL A 197 8.32 8.84 15.75
CA VAL A 197 9.50 9.69 15.95
C VAL A 197 9.88 10.32 14.62
N CYS A 198 10.12 11.64 14.62
CA CYS A 198 10.63 12.31 13.43
C CYS A 198 12.10 11.95 13.21
N ILE A 199 12.52 11.71 11.95
CA ILE A 199 13.94 11.45 11.63
C ILE A 199 14.88 12.55 12.11
N SER A 200 14.43 13.81 12.20
CA SER A 200 15.22 14.93 12.72
C SER A 200 15.43 14.89 14.23
N GLU A 201 14.64 14.09 14.96
CA GLU A 201 14.72 13.94 16.41
C GLU A 201 15.55 12.73 16.83
N VAL A 202 15.97 11.89 15.87
CA VAL A 202 16.86 10.77 16.12
C VAL A 202 18.26 11.28 16.46
N VAL A 203 18.76 10.86 17.62
CA VAL A 203 20.11 11.13 18.07
C VAL A 203 20.99 9.95 17.71
N LYS A 204 22.13 10.22 17.07
CA LYS A 204 23.12 9.21 16.70
C LYS A 204 24.38 9.38 17.55
N GLU A 205 24.80 8.31 18.23
CA GLU A 205 26.04 8.24 19.00
C GLU A 205 26.88 7.05 18.51
N GLY A 206 27.85 7.33 17.62
CA GLY A 206 28.57 6.29 16.89
C GLY A 206 27.63 5.56 15.92
N THR A 207 27.49 4.24 16.10
CA THR A 207 26.58 3.36 15.35
C THR A 207 25.21 3.19 16.01
N ARG A 208 25.03 3.66 17.25
CA ARG A 208 23.80 3.49 18.02
C ARG A 208 22.87 4.67 17.86
N LEU A 209 21.57 4.39 17.85
CA LEU A 209 20.51 5.38 17.70
C LEU A 209 19.68 5.49 18.98
N PHE A 210 19.20 6.71 19.25
CA PHE A 210 18.40 7.03 20.42
C PHE A 210 17.29 8.01 20.03
N TYR A 211 16.20 8.00 20.79
CA TYR A 211 15.21 9.07 20.79
C TYR A 211 15.02 9.60 22.22
N ARG A 212 14.32 10.73 22.35
CA ARG A 212 13.96 11.32 23.65
C ARG A 212 12.49 11.16 23.95
N ASP A 213 12.21 10.73 25.17
CA ASP A 213 10.88 10.68 25.77
C ASP A 213 10.89 11.60 27.00
N GLY A 214 10.51 12.86 26.80
CA GLY A 214 10.81 13.92 27.76
C GLY A 214 12.33 14.03 27.98
N ASP A 215 12.77 13.92 29.23
CA ASP A 215 14.19 13.97 29.57
C ASP A 215 14.92 12.63 29.39
N ARG A 216 14.18 11.53 29.23
CA ARG A 216 14.75 10.19 29.11
C ARG A 216 15.28 9.95 27.69
N LYS A 217 16.57 9.62 27.60
CA LYS A 217 17.20 9.11 26.37
C LYS A 217 17.00 7.59 26.29
N THR A 218 16.30 7.12 25.26
CA THR A 218 15.96 5.70 25.09
C THR A 218 16.65 5.14 23.85
N PRO A 219 17.32 3.98 23.93
CA PRO A 219 17.96 3.36 22.77
C PRO A 219 16.92 2.83 21.79
N ILE A 220 17.20 3.00 20.50
CA ILE A 220 16.43 2.43 19.39
C ILE A 220 17.15 1.15 18.97
N HIS A 221 16.48 0.01 19.10
CA HIS A 221 16.99 -1.29 18.63
C HIS A 221 16.36 -1.70 17.30
N ARG A 222 15.13 -1.25 17.03
CA ARG A 222 14.41 -1.57 15.79
C ARG A 222 13.65 -0.35 15.26
N ILE A 223 13.62 -0.20 13.95
CA ILE A 223 12.92 0.89 13.27
C ILE A 223 11.81 0.31 12.42
N TYR A 224 10.56 0.61 12.76
CA TYR A 224 9.46 0.53 11.81
C TYR A 224 9.50 1.77 10.93
N ASN A 225 10.12 1.62 9.76
CA ASN A 225 10.36 2.76 8.88
C ASN A 225 9.08 3.13 8.13
N ARG A 226 8.81 4.44 8.04
CA ARG A 226 7.80 5.05 7.18
C ARG A 226 8.37 6.19 6.31
N VAL A 227 9.64 6.55 6.48
CA VAL A 227 10.35 7.53 5.67
C VAL A 227 10.64 6.98 4.27
N ILE A 228 10.29 7.76 3.23
CA ILE A 228 10.64 7.49 1.84
C ILE A 228 11.70 8.49 1.33
N PHE A 229 12.64 8.01 0.50
CA PHE A 229 13.74 8.85 0.00
C PHE A 229 13.27 10.05 -0.82
N ASP A 230 12.23 9.89 -1.63
CA ASP A 230 11.69 10.96 -2.48
C ASP A 230 11.22 12.19 -1.71
N GLU A 231 10.68 11.98 -0.52
CA GLU A 231 10.30 13.06 0.39
C GLU A 231 11.52 13.56 1.15
N LEU A 232 12.32 12.64 1.71
CA LEU A 232 13.50 12.95 2.52
C LEU A 232 14.54 13.80 1.78
N LEU A 233 14.74 13.56 0.49
CA LEU A 233 15.69 14.30 -0.36
C LEU A 233 15.22 15.74 -0.66
N LYS A 234 13.91 15.99 -0.61
CA LYS A 234 13.32 17.34 -0.78
C LYS A 234 13.40 18.17 0.51
N ARG A 235 13.52 17.51 1.67
CA ARG A 235 13.59 18.14 2.99
C ARG A 235 15.02 18.48 3.42
N ARG A 236 15.65 19.41 2.69
CA ARG A 236 17.00 19.92 3.00
C ARG A 236 17.03 20.83 4.24
N ASP A 237 15.86 21.26 4.69
CA ASP A 237 15.63 22.08 5.88
C ASP A 237 15.75 21.30 7.19
N LEU A 238 15.55 19.97 7.16
CA LEU A 238 15.53 19.15 8.37
C LEU A 238 16.96 18.95 8.93
N PRO A 239 17.22 19.28 10.20
CA PRO A 239 18.45 18.89 10.85
C PRO A 239 18.44 17.36 11.01
N ARG A 240 19.54 16.69 10.62
CA ARG A 240 19.63 15.22 10.68
C ARG A 240 20.98 14.79 11.22
N ALA A 241 20.97 14.15 12.39
CA ALA A 241 22.14 13.45 12.93
C ALA A 241 22.26 12.01 12.37
N PHE A 242 21.17 11.48 11.82
CA PHE A 242 21.06 10.16 11.21
C PHE A 242 20.51 10.28 9.79
N ASN A 243 21.15 9.58 8.85
CA ASN A 243 20.61 9.35 7.51
C ASN A 243 20.33 7.87 7.31
N LEU A 244 19.30 7.53 6.52
CA LEU A 244 18.94 6.13 6.27
C LEU A 244 20.10 5.30 5.68
N THR A 245 21.06 5.93 4.99
CA THR A 245 22.23 5.26 4.40
C THR A 245 23.39 5.06 5.39
N ASP A 246 23.25 5.53 6.63
CA ASP A 246 24.27 5.32 7.66
C ASP A 246 24.30 3.85 8.10
N ALA A 247 25.50 3.30 8.28
CA ALA A 247 25.66 2.01 8.93
C ALA A 247 25.42 2.15 10.45
N VAL A 248 24.30 1.60 10.93
CA VAL A 248 23.84 1.69 12.33
C VAL A 248 23.42 0.30 12.85
N GLU A 249 23.47 0.15 14.17
CA GLU A 249 23.12 -1.09 14.90
C GLU A 249 21.63 -1.13 15.22
N VAL A 250 20.78 -1.21 14.19
CA VAL A 250 19.33 -1.38 14.34
C VAL A 250 18.81 -2.47 13.42
N GLU A 251 17.77 -3.15 13.86
CA GLU A 251 16.93 -3.99 13.02
C GLU A 251 15.89 -3.14 12.27
N TRP A 252 15.42 -3.63 11.11
CA TRP A 252 14.38 -2.97 10.36
C TRP A 252 13.08 -3.77 10.39
N ALA A 253 11.96 -3.09 10.63
CA ALA A 253 10.65 -3.55 10.20
C ALA A 253 10.30 -2.75 8.94
N GLY A 254 10.48 -3.37 7.78
CA GLY A 254 10.37 -2.70 6.48
C GLY A 254 11.65 -1.97 6.08
N HIS A 255 12.72 -2.72 5.81
CA HIS A 255 14.00 -2.16 5.37
C HIS A 255 13.84 -1.26 4.11
N PRO A 256 14.44 -0.05 4.07
CA PRO A 256 14.18 0.94 3.01
C PRO A 256 14.43 0.46 1.58
N ASN A 257 15.40 -0.45 1.36
CA ASN A 257 15.67 -0.99 0.03
C ASN A 257 14.47 -1.72 -0.61
N TRP A 258 13.56 -2.31 0.19
CA TRP A 258 12.39 -3.03 -0.33
C TRP A 258 11.36 -2.10 -0.97
N PHE A 259 11.35 -0.81 -0.62
CA PHE A 259 10.58 0.22 -1.31
C PHE A 259 10.92 0.29 -2.80
N PHE A 260 12.20 0.15 -3.13
CA PHE A 260 12.68 0.18 -4.50
C PHE A 260 12.51 -1.18 -5.19
N ARG A 261 12.82 -2.28 -4.51
CA ARG A 261 12.81 -3.63 -5.09
C ARG A 261 11.43 -4.14 -5.46
N ILE A 262 10.43 -3.87 -4.60
CA ILE A 262 9.03 -4.24 -4.80
C ILE A 262 8.29 -2.96 -5.19
N SER A 263 8.34 -2.67 -6.48
CA SER A 263 7.87 -1.42 -7.08
C SER A 263 7.45 -1.65 -8.54
N LYS A 264 7.27 -0.57 -9.31
CA LYS A 264 7.08 -0.66 -10.78
C LYS A 264 8.19 -1.45 -11.47
N PHE A 265 9.40 -1.43 -10.92
CA PHE A 265 10.55 -2.20 -11.42
C PHE A 265 10.23 -3.71 -11.52
N THR A 266 9.39 -4.22 -10.61
CA THR A 266 9.07 -5.65 -10.55
C THR A 266 8.06 -6.07 -11.62
N MET A 267 7.28 -5.14 -12.20
CA MET A 267 6.18 -5.47 -13.10
C MET A 267 6.60 -6.31 -14.33
N PRO A 268 7.71 -5.98 -15.03
CA PRO A 268 8.20 -6.83 -16.13
C PRO A 268 8.67 -8.22 -15.68
N LEU A 269 9.15 -8.37 -14.44
CA LEU A 269 9.53 -9.68 -13.89
C LEU A 269 8.28 -10.53 -13.62
N LEU A 270 7.23 -9.94 -13.04
CA LEU A 270 5.96 -10.62 -12.79
C LEU A 270 5.32 -11.11 -14.09
N THR A 271 5.35 -10.28 -15.14
CA THR A 271 4.83 -10.64 -16.46
C THR A 271 5.53 -11.87 -17.04
N ARG A 272 6.86 -11.97 -16.87
CA ARG A 272 7.68 -13.04 -17.46
C ARG A 272 7.74 -14.32 -16.63
N LEU A 273 7.74 -14.19 -15.30
CA LEU A 273 8.06 -15.28 -14.38
C LEU A 273 6.86 -15.75 -13.55
N GLY A 274 5.80 -14.96 -13.43
CA GLY A 274 4.68 -15.26 -12.53
C GLY A 274 3.67 -16.21 -13.17
N ALA A 275 3.24 -17.23 -12.41
CA ALA A 275 2.10 -18.07 -12.80
C ALA A 275 0.78 -17.27 -12.88
N ALA A 276 0.71 -16.12 -12.20
CA ALA A 276 -0.41 -15.17 -12.25
C ALA A 276 -0.36 -14.20 -13.45
N SER A 277 0.33 -14.51 -14.54
CA SER A 277 0.49 -13.60 -15.69
C SER A 277 -0.84 -13.07 -16.25
N ARG A 278 -1.94 -13.82 -16.15
CA ARG A 278 -3.29 -13.36 -16.56
C ARG A 278 -3.85 -12.20 -15.71
N TYR A 279 -3.35 -12.02 -14.50
CA TYR A 279 -3.72 -10.94 -13.57
C TYR A 279 -2.73 -9.78 -13.61
N VAL A 280 -1.64 -9.91 -14.36
CA VAL A 280 -0.59 -8.91 -14.47
C VAL A 280 -0.61 -8.33 -15.88
N PRO A 281 -0.91 -7.03 -16.04
CA PRO A 281 -0.86 -6.42 -17.36
C PRO A 281 0.57 -6.48 -17.92
N GLU A 282 0.66 -6.84 -19.20
CA GLU A 282 1.95 -6.96 -19.88
C GLU A 282 2.78 -5.69 -19.69
N SER A 283 3.99 -5.87 -19.15
CA SER A 283 4.91 -4.79 -18.83
C SER A 283 6.32 -5.13 -19.32
N ARG A 284 7.00 -4.18 -19.97
CA ARG A 284 8.39 -4.32 -20.44
C ARG A 284 9.18 -3.06 -20.16
N PHE A 285 10.48 -3.18 -19.91
CA PHE A 285 11.35 -2.02 -19.86
C PHE A 285 11.47 -1.41 -21.26
N LEU A 286 11.47 -0.08 -21.35
CA LEU A 286 11.58 0.59 -22.65
C LEU A 286 12.93 0.30 -23.31
N SER A 287 13.98 0.06 -22.53
CA SER A 287 15.31 -0.35 -23.00
C SER A 287 15.37 -1.76 -23.60
N GLU A 288 14.38 -2.61 -23.33
CA GLU A 288 14.29 -3.98 -23.87
C GLU A 288 13.52 -4.03 -25.20
N MET A 289 12.99 -2.90 -25.67
CA MET A 289 12.12 -2.83 -26.85
C MET A 289 12.91 -2.50 -28.11
N SER A 290 12.96 -3.43 -29.06
CA SER A 290 13.52 -3.18 -30.41
C SER A 290 12.52 -2.51 -31.36
N ALA A 291 11.22 -2.59 -31.06
CA ALA A 291 10.12 -1.97 -31.80
C ALA A 291 8.96 -1.69 -30.84
N TYR A 292 8.17 -0.66 -31.15
CA TYR A 292 6.97 -0.32 -30.37
C TYR A 292 5.76 -1.15 -30.80
N PRO A 293 4.81 -1.45 -29.88
CA PRO A 293 3.53 -2.03 -30.24
C PRO A 293 2.79 -1.16 -31.26
N ALA A 294 2.01 -1.76 -32.14
CA ALA A 294 1.22 -1.01 -33.11
C ALA A 294 0.02 -0.29 -32.46
N ASP A 295 -0.43 -0.80 -31.31
CA ASP A 295 -1.62 -0.38 -30.58
C ASP A 295 -1.27 0.41 -29.30
N LEU A 296 -0.39 1.43 -29.42
CA LEU A 296 0.10 2.21 -28.27
C LEU A 296 -1.01 2.89 -27.45
N GLU A 297 -2.19 3.10 -28.03
CA GLU A 297 -3.38 3.58 -27.33
C GLU A 297 -3.82 2.65 -26.18
N ASN A 298 -3.39 1.38 -26.19
CA ASN A 298 -3.66 0.42 -25.13
C ASN A 298 -2.56 0.38 -24.05
N TYR A 299 -1.58 1.30 -24.08
CA TYR A 299 -0.46 1.31 -23.15
C TYR A 299 -0.35 2.61 -22.36
N VAL A 300 0.36 2.51 -21.24
CA VAL A 300 0.81 3.63 -20.41
C VAL A 300 2.32 3.55 -20.24
N LEU A 301 2.97 4.70 -20.35
CA LEU A 301 4.39 4.85 -20.08
C LEU A 301 4.56 5.32 -18.63
N LYS A 302 5.35 4.57 -17.86
CA LYS A 302 5.56 4.86 -16.43
C LYS A 302 7.05 5.01 -16.12
N PRO A 303 7.48 6.13 -15.51
CA PRO A 303 8.81 6.22 -14.89
C PRO A 303 8.87 5.30 -13.66
N LEU A 304 10.03 4.70 -13.40
CA LEU A 304 10.22 3.80 -12.26
C LEU A 304 10.27 4.55 -10.93
N TYR A 305 10.98 5.68 -10.89
CA TYR A 305 11.26 6.45 -9.68
C TYR A 305 10.28 7.62 -9.47
N SER A 306 9.08 7.54 -10.05
CA SER A 306 8.01 8.50 -9.79
C SER A 306 6.89 7.85 -8.99
N PHE A 307 6.42 8.56 -7.95
CA PHE A 307 5.42 8.06 -7.00
C PHE A 307 4.08 8.77 -7.15
N ALA A 308 3.02 8.15 -6.62
CA ALA A 308 1.65 8.66 -6.66
C ALA A 308 1.12 9.02 -8.07
N GLY A 309 1.58 8.29 -9.10
CA GLY A 309 1.15 8.50 -10.49
C GLY A 309 1.80 9.70 -11.19
N ALA A 310 2.73 10.41 -10.54
CA ALA A 310 3.47 11.49 -11.18
C ALA A 310 4.24 10.97 -12.41
N GLY A 311 4.15 11.68 -13.54
CA GLY A 311 4.87 11.32 -14.77
C GLY A 311 4.31 10.11 -15.53
N VAL A 312 3.20 9.50 -15.09
CA VAL A 312 2.53 8.47 -15.89
C VAL A 312 1.88 9.12 -17.10
N LYS A 313 2.24 8.64 -18.29
CA LYS A 313 1.66 9.11 -19.55
C LYS A 313 0.63 8.11 -20.07
N PHE A 314 -0.58 8.63 -20.29
CA PHE A 314 -1.67 7.94 -20.97
C PHE A 314 -1.66 8.31 -22.45
N ASP A 315 -2.32 7.48 -23.26
CA ASP A 315 -2.48 7.69 -24.70
C ASP A 315 -1.12 7.89 -25.38
N VAL A 316 -0.22 6.94 -25.11
CA VAL A 316 1.18 6.98 -25.53
C VAL A 316 1.27 7.02 -27.05
N THR A 317 2.14 7.86 -27.57
CA THR A 317 2.50 7.92 -29.00
C THR A 317 3.96 7.52 -29.21
N PRO A 318 4.38 7.16 -30.44
CA PRO A 318 5.79 6.88 -30.72
C PRO A 318 6.72 8.05 -30.33
N ALA A 319 6.28 9.29 -30.60
CA ALA A 319 7.05 10.49 -30.26
C ALA A 319 7.31 10.62 -28.75
N ASP A 320 6.39 10.11 -27.92
CA ASP A 320 6.55 10.13 -26.46
C ASP A 320 7.62 9.16 -25.99
N LEU A 321 7.73 8.02 -26.66
CA LEU A 321 8.75 7.01 -26.39
C LEU A 321 10.10 7.49 -26.90
N ASP A 322 10.15 8.11 -28.08
CA ASP A 322 11.38 8.66 -28.66
C ASP A 322 11.93 9.84 -27.85
N ALA A 323 11.05 10.62 -27.20
CA ALA A 323 11.43 11.69 -26.29
C ALA A 323 12.14 11.18 -25.02
N VAL A 324 11.98 9.90 -24.66
CA VAL A 324 12.79 9.27 -23.63
C VAL A 324 14.15 8.95 -24.23
N GLY A 325 15.16 9.78 -23.93
CA GLY A 325 16.52 9.57 -24.42
C GLY A 325 17.07 8.19 -24.04
N GLU A 326 17.93 7.62 -24.89
CA GLU A 326 18.48 6.26 -24.75
C GLU A 326 18.98 5.92 -23.34
N GLY A 327 19.74 6.82 -22.72
CA GLY A 327 20.28 6.61 -21.36
C GLY A 327 19.23 6.55 -20.26
N ALA A 328 18.03 7.10 -20.49
CA ALA A 328 16.93 7.10 -19.54
C ALA A 328 15.95 5.93 -19.75
N ARG A 329 15.96 5.26 -20.91
CA ARG A 329 15.04 4.14 -21.22
C ARG A 329 15.00 3.02 -20.17
N PRO A 330 16.11 2.63 -19.50
CA PRO A 330 16.06 1.62 -18.44
C PRO A 330 15.18 2.00 -17.25
N ASP A 331 14.92 3.30 -17.05
CA ASP A 331 14.13 3.83 -15.94
C ASP A 331 12.65 4.01 -16.28
N TYR A 332 12.19 3.43 -17.39
CA TYR A 332 10.80 3.47 -17.84
C TYR A 332 10.28 2.08 -18.20
N ILE A 333 9.01 1.84 -17.89
CA ILE A 333 8.26 0.69 -18.38
C ILE A 333 7.10 1.14 -19.27
N LEU A 334 6.88 0.37 -20.33
CA LEU A 334 5.65 0.42 -21.10
C LEU A 334 4.75 -0.72 -20.61
N GLN A 335 3.53 -0.39 -20.17
CA GLN A 335 2.61 -1.34 -19.55
C GLN A 335 1.24 -1.24 -20.20
N LYS A 336 0.58 -2.38 -20.47
CA LYS A 336 -0.82 -2.40 -20.94
C LYS A 336 -1.75 -1.71 -19.93
N LYS A 337 -2.68 -0.91 -20.46
CA LYS A 337 -3.72 -0.22 -19.70
C LYS A 337 -4.61 -1.24 -18.99
N VAL A 338 -5.03 -0.87 -17.79
CA VAL A 338 -6.00 -1.64 -17.00
C VAL A 338 -7.31 -0.86 -16.96
N ASN A 339 -8.39 -1.50 -17.40
CA ASN A 339 -9.70 -0.89 -17.52
C ASN A 339 -10.54 -1.19 -16.27
N TYR A 340 -10.61 -0.22 -15.36
CA TYR A 340 -11.41 -0.32 -14.15
C TYR A 340 -12.90 -0.33 -14.46
N GLU A 341 -13.59 -1.34 -13.94
CA GLU A 341 -15.04 -1.47 -14.05
C GLU A 341 -15.74 -0.73 -12.88
N PRO A 342 -16.76 0.10 -13.16
CA PRO A 342 -17.53 0.76 -12.11
C PRO A 342 -18.56 -0.21 -11.49
N VAL A 343 -18.10 -1.04 -10.56
CA VAL A 343 -18.88 -2.18 -10.00
C VAL A 343 -19.66 -1.86 -8.72
N VAL A 344 -19.37 -0.75 -8.04
CA VAL A 344 -19.98 -0.40 -6.75
C VAL A 344 -21.09 0.61 -6.96
N GLU A 345 -22.33 0.21 -6.69
CA GLU A 345 -23.49 1.10 -6.73
C GLU A 345 -23.56 1.94 -5.44
N ALA A 346 -23.44 3.26 -5.60
CA ALA A 346 -23.58 4.25 -4.54
C ALA A 346 -25.05 4.51 -4.22
N ALA A 347 -25.36 5.02 -3.02
CA ALA A 347 -26.75 5.33 -2.65
C ALA A 347 -27.36 6.49 -3.46
N ASP A 348 -26.54 7.28 -4.15
CA ASP A 348 -27.00 8.32 -5.09
C ASP A 348 -27.33 7.77 -6.50
N GLY A 349 -27.30 6.44 -6.69
CA GLY A 349 -27.56 5.77 -7.97
C GLY A 349 -26.36 5.76 -8.92
N GLY A 350 -25.25 6.40 -8.57
CA GLY A 350 -24.02 6.39 -9.37
C GLY A 350 -23.23 5.09 -9.22
N LEU A 351 -22.45 4.76 -10.26
CA LEU A 351 -21.50 3.66 -10.19
C LEU A 351 -20.08 4.16 -9.90
N VAL A 352 -19.36 3.38 -9.10
CA VAL A 352 -18.03 3.72 -8.58
C VAL A 352 -17.06 2.57 -8.84
N LYS A 353 -15.85 2.91 -9.28
CA LYS A 353 -14.75 1.97 -9.49
C LYS A 353 -14.11 1.63 -8.16
N ALA A 354 -13.69 0.38 -8.02
CA ALA A 354 -13.00 -0.11 -6.83
C ALA A 354 -11.61 -0.63 -7.19
N GLU A 355 -10.69 -0.37 -6.28
CA GLU A 355 -9.37 -0.98 -6.26
C GLU A 355 -9.14 -1.61 -4.89
N ILE A 356 -8.63 -2.83 -4.89
CA ILE A 356 -8.43 -3.64 -3.68
C ILE A 356 -6.94 -3.85 -3.49
N ARG A 357 -6.41 -3.28 -2.42
CA ARG A 357 -5.06 -3.44 -1.92
C ARG A 357 -5.02 -4.59 -0.92
N MET A 358 -4.30 -5.64 -1.28
CA MET A 358 -4.09 -6.83 -0.45
C MET A 358 -2.86 -6.58 0.42
N LEU A 359 -3.02 -6.66 1.75
CA LEU A 359 -1.97 -6.30 2.71
C LEU A 359 -1.42 -7.54 3.41
N TYR A 360 -0.14 -7.80 3.19
CA TYR A 360 0.62 -8.90 3.76
C TYR A 360 1.51 -8.41 4.89
N LEU A 361 1.74 -9.30 5.86
CA LEU A 361 2.76 -9.18 6.89
C LEU A 361 3.67 -10.40 6.80
N TRP A 362 4.97 -10.18 6.81
CA TRP A 362 5.99 -11.23 6.74
C TRP A 362 6.99 -11.05 7.88
N PRO A 363 6.65 -11.53 9.09
CA PRO A 363 7.58 -11.56 10.20
C PRO A 363 8.87 -12.29 9.80
N GLU A 364 10.02 -11.79 10.29
CA GLU A 364 11.37 -12.20 9.86
C GLU A 364 11.67 -13.70 9.95
N ARG A 365 11.02 -14.40 10.88
CA ARG A 365 11.21 -15.84 11.09
C ARG A 365 10.24 -16.72 10.30
N ASP A 366 9.30 -16.13 9.59
CA ASP A 366 8.26 -16.88 8.88
C ASP A 366 8.74 -17.25 7.48
N ALA A 367 8.43 -18.46 7.03
CA ALA A 367 8.86 -18.94 5.71
C ALA A 367 8.12 -18.26 4.55
N THR A 368 6.89 -17.82 4.81
CA THR A 368 5.97 -17.24 3.82
C THR A 368 5.27 -16.02 4.41
N PRO A 369 4.96 -14.99 3.60
CA PRO A 369 4.15 -13.87 4.04
C PRO A 369 2.70 -14.32 4.29
N THR A 370 2.05 -13.71 5.29
CA THR A 370 0.64 -13.96 5.61
C THR A 370 -0.24 -12.83 5.07
N LEU A 371 -1.24 -13.16 4.26
CA LEU A 371 -2.26 -12.19 3.85
C LEU A 371 -3.10 -11.84 5.07
N ALA A 372 -3.01 -10.60 5.55
CA ALA A 372 -3.56 -10.22 6.83
C ALA A 372 -4.93 -9.55 6.68
N VAL A 373 -4.97 -8.46 5.91
CA VAL A 373 -6.15 -7.61 5.74
C VAL A 373 -6.13 -7.01 4.33
N ASN A 374 -7.10 -6.15 4.03
CA ASN A 374 -7.10 -5.34 2.82
C ASN A 374 -7.34 -3.87 3.13
N LEU A 375 -7.07 -3.05 2.12
CA LEU A 375 -7.56 -1.69 1.97
C LEU A 375 -8.27 -1.59 0.62
N ALA A 376 -9.33 -0.79 0.52
CA ALA A 376 -9.96 -0.51 -0.75
C ALA A 376 -9.93 0.99 -1.05
N ARG A 377 -9.88 1.35 -2.33
CA ARG A 377 -9.99 2.74 -2.80
C ARG A 377 -11.14 2.85 -3.78
N LEU A 378 -12.01 3.83 -3.55
CA LEU A 378 -13.14 4.14 -4.40
C LEU A 378 -12.86 5.40 -5.23
N SER A 379 -13.19 5.35 -6.53
CA SER A 379 -13.01 6.47 -7.44
C SER A 379 -14.14 6.54 -8.48
N ARG A 380 -14.54 7.77 -8.81
CA ARG A 380 -15.35 8.09 -9.99
C ARG A 380 -14.52 8.69 -11.12
N GLY A 381 -13.20 8.79 -10.94
CA GLY A 381 -12.26 9.33 -11.92
C GLY A 381 -11.69 8.28 -12.87
N VAL A 382 -10.91 8.76 -13.84
CA VAL A 382 -10.05 7.91 -14.69
C VAL A 382 -8.85 7.39 -13.89
N MET A 383 -8.28 8.23 -13.02
CA MET A 383 -7.21 7.86 -12.07
C MET A 383 -7.75 7.66 -10.65
N ILE A 384 -7.13 6.74 -9.90
CA ILE A 384 -7.41 6.50 -8.48
C ILE A 384 -6.27 7.13 -7.66
N GLY A 385 -6.55 8.28 -7.06
CA GLY A 385 -5.62 9.00 -6.19
C GLY A 385 -6.34 10.05 -5.36
N VAL A 386 -5.82 10.35 -4.17
CA VAL A 386 -6.46 11.24 -3.18
C VAL A 386 -6.70 12.65 -3.74
N ASP A 387 -5.85 13.12 -4.66
CA ASP A 387 -5.92 14.48 -5.19
C ASP A 387 -6.89 14.68 -6.36
N PHE A 388 -7.30 13.61 -7.08
CA PHE A 388 -8.15 13.70 -8.30
C PHE A 388 -9.66 13.63 -8.03
N ASN A 389 -10.08 13.40 -6.79
CA ASN A 389 -11.48 13.21 -6.39
C ASN A 389 -11.99 14.26 -5.39
N LYS A 390 -11.24 15.36 -5.21
CA LYS A 390 -11.68 16.48 -4.35
C LYS A 390 -13.06 16.96 -4.82
N ASN A 391 -14.06 16.91 -3.94
CA ASN A 391 -15.47 17.27 -4.14
C ASN A 391 -16.41 16.21 -4.75
N LYS A 392 -16.00 14.94 -4.85
CA LYS A 392 -16.94 13.84 -5.20
C LYS A 392 -17.37 13.08 -3.95
N THR A 393 -18.59 12.54 -3.96
CA THR A 393 -19.12 11.61 -2.96
C THR A 393 -18.85 10.17 -3.40
N TRP A 394 -18.87 9.23 -2.46
CA TRP A 394 -18.62 7.79 -2.72
C TRP A 394 -17.24 7.53 -3.31
N VAL A 395 -16.24 8.21 -2.78
CA VAL A 395 -14.83 8.12 -3.20
C VAL A 395 -13.94 8.16 -1.96
N GLY A 396 -12.69 7.73 -2.09
CA GLY A 396 -11.71 7.78 -1.02
C GLY A 396 -11.30 6.40 -0.51
N GLY A 397 -10.60 6.37 0.62
CA GLY A 397 -10.13 5.15 1.27
C GLY A 397 -11.27 4.44 2.01
N THR A 398 -11.32 3.12 1.90
CA THR A 398 -12.29 2.27 2.59
C THR A 398 -11.69 0.87 2.84
N ILE A 399 -12.53 -0.08 3.23
CA ILE A 399 -12.16 -1.47 3.42
C ILE A 399 -13.09 -2.37 2.62
N ALA A 400 -12.57 -3.51 2.18
CA ALA A 400 -13.35 -4.58 1.59
C ALA A 400 -13.76 -5.61 2.66
N LEU A 401 -15.00 -6.06 2.58
CA LEU A 401 -15.60 -7.04 3.47
C LEU A 401 -16.09 -8.22 2.64
N PHE A 402 -15.86 -9.43 3.14
CA PHE A 402 -16.28 -10.68 2.49
C PHE A 402 -16.78 -11.66 3.53
N GLU A 403 -17.57 -12.62 3.09
CA GLU A 403 -18.02 -13.75 3.94
C GLU A 403 -16.80 -14.54 4.43
N LYS A 404 -16.80 -14.85 5.73
CA LYS A 404 -15.71 -15.54 6.45
C LYS A 404 -15.33 -16.85 5.77
#